data_AF-A0A7V9HB81-F1
#
_entry.id   AF-A0A7V9HB81-F1
#
_cell.length_a   1.000
_cell.length_b   1.000
_cell.length_c   1.000
_cell.angle_alpha   90.00
_cell.angle_beta   90.00
_cell.angle_gamma   90.00
#
_symmetry.space_group_name_H-M   'P 1'
#
loop_
_entity.id
_entity.type
_entity.pdbx_description
1 polymer ?
#
loop_
_entity_poly.entity_id
_entity_poly.type
_entity_poly.pdbx_seq_one_letter_code
_entity_poly.pdbx_strand_id
1 'polypeptide(L)'
;MKIGDPGPNALFDVAAHDRGATTLHALQLTVGDEAFYDILRRWTVSREGDNVATDEFVALAERISGRDLDPSFETWLVTPAKRSRIEPPAARAGAGRSGMASLRESRRAFGRKR
;
A
#
# COMPACT_ATOMS: atom_id res chain seq x y z
N MET A 1 1.19 21.21 -6.32
CA MET A 1 0.25 20.12 -6.63
C MET A 1 0.27 19.14 -5.46
N LYS A 2 -0.88 18.95 -4.81
CA LYS A 2 -1.08 17.92 -3.77
C LYS A 2 -1.27 16.59 -4.50
N ILE A 3 -0.62 15.52 -4.06
CA ILE A 3 -0.57 14.27 -4.86
C ILE A 3 -1.83 13.43 -4.64
N GLY A 4 -2.34 13.41 -3.40
CA GLY A 4 -3.65 12.82 -3.08
C GLY A 4 -4.86 13.59 -3.62
N ASP A 5 -4.64 14.76 -4.24
CA ASP A 5 -5.67 15.56 -4.90
C ASP A 5 -5.04 16.32 -6.09
N PRO A 6 -4.80 15.62 -7.21
CA PRO A 6 -4.11 16.20 -8.36
C PRO A 6 -4.97 17.25 -9.11
N GLY A 7 -6.27 17.34 -8.83
CA GLY A 7 -7.23 18.09 -9.62
C GLY A 7 -7.48 17.46 -11.01
N PRO A 8 -8.57 17.85 -11.70
CA PRO A 8 -9.06 17.16 -12.90
C PRO A 8 -8.09 17.17 -14.08
N ASN A 9 -7.21 18.16 -14.17
CA ASN A 9 -6.27 18.30 -15.29
C ASN A 9 -4.96 17.52 -15.13
N ALA A 10 -4.72 16.90 -13.97
CA ALA A 10 -3.48 16.19 -13.68
C ALA A 10 -3.71 14.77 -13.13
N LEU A 11 -4.92 14.22 -13.29
CA LEU A 11 -5.29 12.85 -12.91
C LEU A 11 -4.40 11.78 -13.56
N PHE A 12 -3.86 12.08 -14.74
CA PHE A 12 -3.02 11.17 -15.53
C PHE A 12 -1.59 11.67 -15.70
N ASP A 13 -1.14 12.61 -14.87
CA ASP A 13 0.25 13.04 -14.89
C ASP A 13 1.15 11.86 -14.49
N VAL A 14 2.28 11.70 -15.20
CA VAL A 14 3.33 10.72 -14.86
C VAL A 14 3.75 10.85 -13.40
N ALA A 15 3.77 12.07 -12.86
CA ALA A 15 4.05 12.30 -11.46
C ALA A 15 3.03 11.64 -10.52
N ALA A 16 1.75 11.55 -10.89
CA ALA A 16 0.75 10.84 -10.10
C ALA A 16 0.97 9.32 -10.16
N HIS A 17 1.28 8.80 -11.35
CA HIS A 17 1.51 7.37 -11.56
C HIS A 17 2.79 6.86 -10.85
N ASP A 18 3.90 7.58 -11.00
CA ASP A 18 5.18 7.23 -10.37
C ASP A 18 5.10 7.32 -8.83
N ARG A 19 4.36 8.31 -8.33
CA ARG A 19 4.15 8.46 -6.88
C ARG A 19 3.20 7.43 -6.32
N GLY A 20 2.18 7.02 -7.07
CA GLY A 20 1.31 5.90 -6.70
C GLY A 20 2.12 4.61 -6.52
N ALA A 21 2.96 4.27 -7.50
CA ALA A 21 3.84 3.11 -7.43
C ALA A 21 4.85 3.18 -6.27
N THR A 22 5.47 4.35 -6.08
CA THR A 22 6.37 4.64 -4.96
C THR A 22 5.69 4.46 -3.60
N THR A 23 4.46 4.94 -3.46
CA THR A 23 3.70 4.83 -2.20
C THR A 23 3.38 3.38 -1.87
N LEU A 24 2.96 2.59 -2.86
CA LEU A 24 2.70 1.16 -2.67
C LEU A 24 3.98 0.40 -2.31
N HIS A 25 5.11 0.75 -2.93
CA HIS A 25 6.38 0.14 -2.57
C HIS A 25 6.83 0.52 -1.14
N ALA A 26 6.67 1.78 -0.74
CA ALA A 26 6.97 2.24 0.61
C ALA A 26 6.06 1.55 1.66
N LEU A 27 4.78 1.36 1.33
CA LEU A 27 3.85 0.58 2.14
C LEU A 27 4.35 -0.85 2.30
N GLN A 28 4.71 -1.52 1.21
CA GLN A 28 5.24 -2.89 1.23
C GLN A 28 6.47 -3.02 2.15
N LEU A 29 7.41 -2.08 2.06
CA LEU A 29 8.59 -2.03 2.94
C LEU A 29 8.24 -1.81 4.42
N THR A 30 7.13 -1.14 4.70
CA THR A 30 6.71 -0.76 6.06
C THR A 30 5.91 -1.84 6.76
N VAL A 31 4.98 -2.48 6.05
CA VAL A 31 4.07 -3.49 6.62
C VAL A 31 4.58 -4.92 6.39
N GLY A 32 5.54 -5.10 5.49
CA GLY A 32 6.05 -6.40 5.07
C GLY A 32 5.19 -7.08 3.99
N ASP A 33 5.78 -8.03 3.27
CA ASP A 33 5.17 -8.65 2.10
C ASP A 33 3.83 -9.33 2.39
N GLU A 34 3.75 -10.12 3.47
CA GLU A 34 2.54 -10.88 3.80
C GLU A 34 1.34 -9.96 4.06
N ALA A 35 1.51 -8.97 4.94
CA ALA A 35 0.49 -7.98 5.24
C ALA A 35 0.14 -7.16 3.99
N PHE A 36 1.13 -6.76 3.19
CA PHE A 36 0.91 -5.99 1.96
C PHE A 36 -0.01 -6.74 0.97
N TYR A 37 0.27 -8.01 0.70
CA TYR A 37 -0.56 -8.79 -0.22
C TYR A 37 -1.95 -9.11 0.37
N ASP A 38 -2.07 -9.28 1.68
CA ASP A 38 -3.39 -9.43 2.33
C ASP A 38 -4.22 -8.15 2.23
N ILE A 39 -3.60 -6.98 2.46
CA ILE A 39 -4.23 -5.66 2.28
C ILE A 39 -4.76 -5.53 0.85
N LEU A 40 -3.93 -5.78 -0.17
CA LEU A 40 -4.35 -5.62 -1.57
C LEU A 40 -5.52 -6.54 -1.93
N ARG A 41 -5.47 -7.82 -1.52
CA ARG A 41 -6.56 -8.76 -1.81
C ARG A 41 -7.86 -8.37 -1.13
N ARG A 42 -7.81 -8.02 0.16
CA ARG A 42 -9.02 -7.62 0.90
C ARG A 42 -9.58 -6.30 0.38
N TRP A 43 -8.71 -5.36 0.03
CA TRP A 43 -9.12 -4.10 -0.55
C TRP A 43 -9.89 -4.30 -1.87
N THR A 44 -9.30 -5.03 -2.82
CA THR A 44 -9.92 -5.23 -4.14
C THR A 44 -11.24 -6.00 -4.07
N VAL A 45 -11.32 -7.02 -3.21
CA VAL A 45 -12.56 -7.81 -3.03
C VAL A 45 -13.64 -7.00 -2.31
N SER A 46 -13.27 -6.23 -1.28
CA SER A 46 -14.26 -5.50 -0.47
C SER A 46 -14.75 -4.18 -1.06
N ARG A 47 -14.15 -3.73 -2.17
CA ARG A 47 -14.46 -2.46 -2.86
C ARG A 47 -14.79 -2.66 -4.34
N GLU A 48 -15.07 -3.90 -4.75
CA GLU A 48 -15.38 -4.21 -6.15
C GLU A 48 -16.66 -3.48 -6.57
N GLY A 49 -16.55 -2.61 -7.59
CA GLY A 49 -17.68 -1.86 -8.13
C GLY A 49 -18.09 -0.61 -7.33
N ASP A 50 -17.35 -0.25 -6.29
CA ASP A 50 -17.62 0.90 -5.43
C ASP A 50 -16.71 2.11 -5.72
N ASN A 51 -17.18 3.29 -5.33
CA ASN A 51 -16.32 4.46 -5.20
C ASN A 51 -15.58 4.40 -3.86
N VAL A 52 -14.28 4.67 -3.90
CA VAL A 52 -13.41 4.56 -2.72
C VAL A 52 -12.63 5.84 -2.48
N ALA A 53 -12.27 6.05 -1.22
CA ALA A 53 -11.40 7.13 -0.79
C ALA A 53 -10.07 6.59 -0.21
N THR A 54 -9.04 7.42 -0.23
CA THR A 54 -7.68 7.04 0.20
C THR A 54 -7.61 6.72 1.70
N ASP A 55 -8.35 7.45 2.53
CA ASP A 55 -8.45 7.26 3.97
C ASP A 55 -9.01 5.87 4.32
N GLU A 56 -9.96 5.37 3.56
CA GLU A 56 -10.50 4.02 3.72
C GLU A 56 -9.43 2.93 3.48
N PHE A 57 -8.54 3.15 2.50
CA PHE A 57 -7.42 2.24 2.21
C PHE A 57 -6.40 2.27 3.35
N VAL A 58 -6.05 3.47 3.83
CA VAL A 58 -5.14 3.65 4.98
C VAL A 58 -5.70 2.92 6.20
N ALA A 59 -6.97 3.14 6.55
CA ALA A 59 -7.59 2.49 7.69
C ALA A 59 -7.61 0.96 7.57
N LEU A 60 -7.76 0.40 6.36
CA LEU A 60 -7.63 -1.05 6.16
C LEU A 60 -6.19 -1.53 6.38
N ALA A 61 -5.22 -0.80 5.84
CA ALA A 61 -3.81 -1.12 5.96
C ALA A 61 -3.33 -1.09 7.42
N GLU A 62 -3.79 -0.13 8.22
CA GLU A 62 -3.49 -0.04 9.65
C GLU A 62 -4.11 -1.21 10.43
N ARG A 63 -5.38 -1.55 10.16
CA ARG A 63 -6.05 -2.69 10.81
C ARG A 63 -5.34 -4.01 10.56
N ILE A 64 -4.83 -4.23 9.35
CA ILE A 64 -4.15 -5.49 8.99
C ILE A 64 -2.71 -5.51 9.50
N SER A 65 -1.99 -4.39 9.39
CA SER A 65 -0.58 -4.32 9.76
C SER A 65 -0.33 -4.09 11.26
N GLY A 66 -1.34 -3.60 12.00
CA GLY A 66 -1.20 -3.19 13.40
C GLY A 66 -0.29 -1.98 13.60
N ARG A 67 -0.05 -1.19 12.54
CA ARG A 67 0.84 -0.01 12.55
C ARG A 67 0.02 1.25 12.30
N ASP A 68 0.45 2.33 12.92
CA ASP A 68 0.02 3.69 12.59
C ASP A 68 0.73 4.14 11.31
N LEU A 69 -0.04 4.36 10.25
CA LEU A 69 0.44 4.66 8.90
C LEU A 69 0.18 6.12 8.51
N ASP A 70 -0.64 6.86 9.25
CA ASP A 70 -0.97 8.27 9.00
C ASP A 70 0.28 9.15 8.78
N PRO A 71 1.34 9.09 9.62
CA PRO A 71 2.55 9.89 9.42
C PRO A 71 3.32 9.52 8.14
N SER A 72 3.23 8.26 7.73
CA SER A 72 3.92 7.72 6.56
C SER A 72 3.20 8.14 5.27
N PHE A 73 1.87 8.06 5.26
CA PHE A 73 1.06 8.48 4.13
C PHE A 73 1.08 9.99 3.92
N GLU A 74 1.10 10.81 4.97
CA GLU A 74 1.32 12.26 4.85
C GLU A 74 2.67 12.57 4.18
N THR A 75 3.68 11.77 4.52
CA THR A 75 5.03 11.86 3.98
C THR A 75 5.11 11.45 2.50
N TRP A 76 4.36 10.42 2.07
CA TRP A 76 4.44 9.85 0.72
C TRP A 76 3.43 10.47 -0.27
N LEU A 77 2.22 10.82 0.19
CA LEU A 77 1.10 11.30 -0.64
C LEU A 77 0.80 12.80 -0.53
N VAL A 78 1.26 13.48 0.51
CA VAL A 78 0.88 14.89 0.72
C VAL A 78 2.06 15.82 0.55
N THR A 79 3.24 15.41 1.02
CA THR A 79 4.45 16.24 0.95
C THR A 79 5.00 16.30 -0.48
N PRO A 80 5.03 17.48 -1.14
CA PRO A 80 5.63 17.61 -2.46
C PRO A 80 7.16 17.63 -2.34
N ALA A 81 7.78 16.47 -2.21
CA ALA A 81 9.24 16.36 -2.15
C ALA A 81 9.76 15.39 -3.22
N LYS A 82 10.68 15.89 -4.05
CA LYS A 82 11.57 15.08 -4.88
C LYS A 82 12.50 14.31 -3.93
N ARG A 83 12.15 13.06 -3.59
CA ARG A 83 13.08 12.16 -2.90
C ARG A 83 13.53 11.09 -3.88
N SER A 84 14.82 11.11 -4.22
CA SER A 84 15.50 10.09 -5.02
C SER A 84 15.80 8.81 -4.23
N ARG A 85 15.19 8.62 -3.06
CA ARG A 85 15.30 7.40 -2.24
C ARG A 85 14.10 7.27 -1.32
N ILE A 86 13.34 6.20 -1.51
CA ILE A 86 12.30 5.77 -0.58
C ILE A 86 13.05 5.05 0.56
N GLU A 87 13.23 5.73 1.68
CA GLU A 87 13.67 5.10 2.92
C GLU A 87 12.42 4.83 3.76
N PRO A 88 12.19 3.60 4.26
CA PRO A 88 11.12 3.38 5.21
C PRO A 88 11.35 4.29 6.43
N PRO A 89 10.31 5.00 6.94
CA PRO A 89 10.45 5.71 8.20
C PRO A 89 10.91 4.69 9.24
N ALA A 90 11.86 5.08 10.10
CA ALA A 90 12.45 4.20 11.09
C ALA A 90 11.34 3.61 11.98
N ALA A 91 10.83 2.44 11.59
CA ALA A 91 9.82 1.73 12.31
C ALA A 91 10.42 1.36 13.66
N ARG A 92 9.92 1.98 14.72
CA ARG A 92 10.33 1.62 16.07
C ARG A 92 9.75 0.23 16.40
N ALA A 93 10.65 -0.75 16.26
CA ALA A 93 10.78 -2.07 16.89
C ALA A 93 9.77 -3.19 16.59
N GLY A 94 10.31 -4.39 16.30
CA GLY A 94 9.65 -5.68 16.58
C GLY A 94 9.80 -6.79 15.54
N ALA A 95 10.90 -7.54 15.60
CA ALA A 95 11.06 -8.98 15.25
C ALA A 95 10.61 -9.58 13.90
N GLY A 96 11.52 -10.39 13.31
CA GLY A 96 11.14 -11.60 12.57
C GLY A 96 11.41 -11.62 11.07
N ARG A 97 12.67 -11.85 10.67
CA ARG A 97 13.00 -12.28 9.29
C ARG A 97 12.67 -13.76 9.14
N SER A 98 11.54 -14.10 8.53
CA SER A 98 11.32 -15.41 7.88
C SER A 98 10.05 -15.35 7.03
N GLY A 99 10.12 -15.65 5.74
CA GLY A 99 8.89 -15.65 4.92
C GLY A 99 9.01 -15.82 3.42
N MET A 100 10.20 -15.97 2.82
CA MET A 100 10.32 -16.18 1.37
C MET A 100 9.95 -17.60 0.88
N ALA A 101 9.25 -18.40 1.70
CA ALA A 101 8.90 -19.79 1.40
C ALA A 101 7.41 -20.06 1.07
N SER A 102 6.47 -19.14 1.36
CA SER A 102 5.03 -19.47 1.28
C SER A 102 4.32 -19.05 -0.03
N LEU A 103 4.99 -18.41 -0.99
CA LEU A 103 4.33 -17.97 -2.23
C LEU A 103 4.05 -19.11 -3.25
N ARG A 104 4.52 -20.34 -2.98
CA ARG A 104 4.26 -21.50 -3.86
C ARG A 104 3.03 -22.33 -3.50
N GLU A 105 2.41 -22.12 -2.33
CA GLU A 105 1.24 -22.91 -1.90
C GLU A 105 -0.11 -22.26 -2.23
N SER A 106 -0.14 -20.94 -2.46
CA SER A 106 -1.39 -20.23 -2.78
C SER A 106 -1.98 -20.57 -4.16
N ARG A 107 -1.26 -21.33 -5.01
CA ARG A 107 -1.76 -21.78 -6.34
C ARG A 107 -2.48 -23.13 -6.31
N ARG A 108 -2.57 -23.84 -5.18
CA ARG A 108 -3.28 -25.14 -5.09
C ARG A 108 -4.68 -25.06 -4.47
N ALA A 109 -5.07 -23.94 -3.88
CA ALA A 109 -6.40 -23.78 -3.30
C ALA A 109 -7.48 -23.37 -4.34
N PHE A 110 -7.08 -22.91 -5.52
CA PHE A 110 -7.99 -22.43 -6.56
C PHE A 110 -8.22 -23.45 -7.69
N GLY A 111 -8.30 -24.72 -7.30
CA GLY A 111 -8.74 -25.80 -8.17
C GLY A 111 -9.99 -26.45 -7.59
N ARG A 112 -11.14 -26.18 -8.24
CA ARG A 112 -12.38 -26.99 -8.24
C ARG A 112 -13.52 -26.55 -7.30
N LYS A 113 -14.56 -25.97 -7.91
CA LYS A 113 -16.00 -26.34 -7.90
C LYS A 113 -16.80 -25.11 -8.35
N ARG A 114 -17.84 -25.18 -9.17
CA ARG A 114 -18.50 -26.25 -9.92
C ARG A 114 -19.29 -25.59 -11.05
#